data_AF-A0A7W1RTP3-F1
#
_entry.id   AF-A0A7W1RTP3-F1
#
_cell.length_a   1.000
_cell.length_b   1.000
_cell.length_c   1.000
_cell.angle_alpha   90.00
_cell.angle_beta   90.00
_cell.angle_gamma   90.00
#
_symmetry.space_group_name_H-M   'P 1'
#
loop_
_entity.id
_entity.type
_entity.pdbx_description
1 polymer ?
#
loop_
_entity_poly.entity_id
_entity_poly.type
_entity_poly.pdbx_seq_one_letter_code
_entity_poly.pdbx_strand_id
1 'polypeptide(L)'
;MSALAWASVEDAIQAWITAGSGLASDHVVWAQQTAPRPVGEFISLRMTVFNRSGRDWRAREDNPVPIGPLAVTAQAGNSLTVTAHGLVTGQGPLTVASTGTATGSYDGSYDGSFDSAGAGAVPGGLTPGVSYWPVVINANTLQLAATFQLAVAASPTVIALSSAGTGTVTISGTTFVPGAEVTSKLRGPRQAILTLQCFAGAPTGGGATGVTSPFAILNDAISSYALETREAALSAAGIGIGWVESIQSIDGVVNTVRFEPRAIATVHLHLASEIVETSTYIQIVNATDQIPAPPTSLTVIGP
;
A
#
# COMPACT_ATOMS: atom_id res chain seq x y z
N MET A 1 -3.28 12.80 0.76
CA MET A 1 -3.33 11.62 1.67
C MET A 1 -2.86 12.06 3.05
N SER A 2 -3.55 11.66 4.11
CA SER A 2 -3.07 11.86 5.49
C SER A 2 -1.77 11.08 5.68
N ALA A 3 -0.77 11.71 6.30
CA ALA A 3 0.54 11.12 6.55
C ALA A 3 0.54 10.06 7.67
N LEU A 4 -0.59 9.90 8.36
CA LEU A 4 -0.81 8.96 9.45
C LEU A 4 -2.06 8.13 9.13
N ALA A 5 -1.95 6.80 9.30
CA ALA A 5 -3.06 5.86 9.16
C ALA A 5 -3.99 5.97 10.39
N TRP A 6 -4.76 7.06 10.43
CA TRP A 6 -5.48 7.49 11.63
C TRP A 6 -6.40 6.42 12.22
N ALA A 7 -7.21 5.77 11.38
CA ALA A 7 -8.10 4.70 11.82
C ALA A 7 -7.32 3.54 12.48
N SER A 8 -6.23 3.10 11.84
CA SER A 8 -5.38 2.03 12.40
C SER A 8 -4.74 2.43 13.73
N VAL A 9 -4.38 3.70 13.90
CA VAL A 9 -3.83 4.22 15.16
C VAL A 9 -4.90 4.23 16.25
N GLU A 10 -6.09 4.76 15.97
CA GLU A 10 -7.18 4.81 16.93
C GLU A 10 -7.63 3.41 17.35
N ASP A 11 -7.80 2.50 16.38
CA ASP A 11 -8.21 1.11 16.62
C ASP A 11 -7.19 0.37 17.49
N ALA A 12 -5.89 0.52 17.21
CA ALA A 12 -4.84 -0.13 17.98
C ALA A 12 -4.76 0.40 19.43
N ILE A 13 -4.89 1.71 19.63
CA ILE A 13 -4.93 2.30 20.98
C ILE A 13 -6.17 1.82 21.73
N GLN A 14 -7.34 1.85 21.10
CA GLN A 14 -8.58 1.41 21.73
C GLN A 14 -8.50 -0.09 22.10
N ALA A 15 -7.98 -0.93 21.21
CA ALA A 15 -7.81 -2.36 21.46
C ALA A 15 -6.80 -2.63 22.59
N TRP A 16 -5.70 -1.88 22.66
CA TRP A 16 -4.75 -1.96 23.76
C TRP A 16 -5.42 -1.61 25.09
N ILE A 17 -6.07 -0.44 25.18
CA ILE A 17 -6.70 0.01 26.42
C ILE A 17 -7.85 -0.90 26.85
N THR A 18 -8.69 -1.34 25.91
CA THR A 18 -9.80 -2.29 26.18
C THR A 18 -9.27 -3.56 26.82
N ALA A 19 -8.27 -4.18 26.21
CA ALA A 19 -7.77 -5.44 26.71
C ALA A 19 -6.92 -5.31 27.98
N GLY A 20 -6.17 -4.22 28.13
CA GLY A 20 -5.35 -3.97 29.31
C GLY A 20 -6.18 -3.60 30.54
N SER A 21 -7.28 -2.87 30.34
CA SER A 21 -8.21 -2.50 31.42
C SER A 21 -9.19 -3.61 31.80
N GLY A 22 -9.40 -4.58 30.91
CA GLY A 22 -10.45 -5.60 31.08
C GLY A 22 -11.87 -5.07 30.87
N LEU A 23 -12.04 -3.82 30.46
CA LEU A 23 -13.34 -3.22 30.15
C LEU A 23 -13.88 -3.75 28.81
N ALA A 24 -15.19 -3.68 28.65
CA ALA A 24 -15.83 -3.93 27.35
C ALA A 24 -15.46 -2.81 26.34
N SER A 25 -15.49 -3.12 25.05
CA SER A 25 -15.05 -2.18 24.00
C SER A 25 -15.89 -0.90 23.94
N ASP A 26 -17.17 -0.98 24.33
CA ASP A 26 -18.08 0.16 24.44
C ASP A 26 -17.87 1.00 25.71
N HIS A 27 -17.03 0.53 26.63
CA HIS A 27 -16.56 1.26 27.82
C HIS A 27 -15.18 1.90 27.62
N VAL A 28 -14.59 1.81 26.42
CA VAL A 28 -13.40 2.56 26.04
C VAL A 28 -13.75 3.43 24.84
N VAL A 29 -13.91 4.72 25.09
CA VAL A 29 -14.48 5.67 24.13
C VAL A 29 -13.51 6.81 23.83
N TRP A 30 -13.55 7.34 22.61
CA TRP A 30 -12.82 8.56 22.29
C TRP A 30 -13.62 9.79 22.76
N ALA A 31 -12.97 10.72 23.45
CA ALA A 31 -13.59 11.89 24.07
C ALA A 31 -14.34 12.82 23.09
N GLN A 32 -14.08 12.69 21.79
CA GLN A 32 -14.71 13.48 20.73
C GLN A 32 -15.83 12.70 20.00
N GLN A 33 -16.14 11.48 20.41
CA GLN A 33 -17.25 10.71 19.83
C GLN A 33 -18.59 11.30 20.27
N THR A 34 -19.54 11.34 19.33
CA THR A 34 -20.93 11.80 19.55
C THR A 34 -21.79 10.77 20.32
N ALA A 35 -21.20 9.68 20.79
CA ALA A 35 -21.92 8.61 21.48
C ALA A 35 -22.31 9.03 22.91
N PRO A 36 -23.45 8.52 23.44
CA PRO A 36 -23.79 8.69 24.84
C PRO A 36 -22.68 8.19 25.74
N ARG A 37 -22.51 8.85 26.90
CA ARG A 37 -21.57 8.42 27.93
C ARG A 37 -21.92 6.98 28.38
N PRO A 38 -20.95 6.05 28.43
CA PRO A 38 -21.18 4.70 28.94
C PRO A 38 -21.71 4.68 30.37
N VAL A 39 -22.49 3.65 30.70
CA VAL A 39 -22.99 3.40 32.07
C VAL A 39 -22.02 2.48 32.79
N GLY A 40 -21.55 2.86 33.98
CA GLY A 40 -20.54 2.08 34.73
C GLY A 40 -19.12 2.57 34.49
N GLU A 41 -18.12 1.77 34.83
CA GLU A 41 -16.71 2.13 34.70
C GLU A 41 -16.32 2.27 33.23
N PHE A 42 -15.68 3.37 32.85
CA PHE A 42 -15.26 3.57 31.45
C PHE A 42 -13.99 4.42 31.37
N ILE A 43 -13.30 4.31 30.24
CA ILE A 43 -12.12 5.10 29.91
C ILE A 43 -12.45 6.01 28.73
N SER A 44 -12.15 7.30 28.89
CA SER A 44 -12.18 8.30 27.83
C SER A 44 -10.77 8.55 27.30
N LEU A 45 -10.60 8.43 26.00
CA LEU A 45 -9.35 8.60 25.26
C LEU A 45 -9.34 9.96 24.57
N ARG A 46 -8.29 10.75 24.74
CA ARG A 46 -8.12 12.00 23.99
C ARG A 46 -6.70 12.15 23.47
N MET A 47 -6.57 12.43 22.19
CA MET A 47 -5.30 12.79 21.57
C MET A 47 -5.27 14.29 21.22
N THR A 48 -4.20 15.00 21.58
CA THR A 48 -4.19 16.48 21.52
C THR A 48 -2.99 17.12 20.83
N VAL A 49 -1.84 16.45 20.75
CA VAL A 49 -0.61 17.06 20.22
C VAL A 49 -0.05 16.21 19.10
N PHE A 50 0.43 16.84 18.03
CA PHE A 50 1.21 16.20 16.97
C PHE A 50 2.40 17.09 16.63
N ASN A 51 3.50 16.89 17.35
CA ASN A 51 4.72 17.60 17.04
C ASN A 51 5.57 16.75 16.11
N ARG A 52 6.19 17.41 15.13
CA ARG A 52 7.27 16.78 14.38
C ARG A 52 8.45 16.62 15.31
N SER A 53 8.90 15.39 15.51
CA SER A 53 10.15 15.14 16.22
C SER A 53 11.28 15.10 15.20
N GLY A 54 12.16 16.09 15.24
CA GLY A 54 13.30 16.19 14.34
C GLY A 54 12.96 16.50 12.87
N ARG A 55 13.90 16.17 11.98
CA ARG A 55 13.76 16.39 10.53
C ARG A 55 13.29 15.10 9.88
N ASP A 56 12.32 15.20 8.98
CA ASP A 56 11.92 14.07 8.16
C ASP A 56 13.04 13.73 7.18
N TRP A 57 13.21 12.44 6.93
CA TRP A 57 14.08 11.97 5.87
C TRP A 57 13.27 11.76 4.59
N ARG A 58 13.92 12.05 3.47
CA ARG A 58 13.39 11.75 2.14
C ARG A 58 14.05 10.47 1.67
N ALA A 59 13.25 9.52 1.24
CA ALA A 59 13.69 8.32 0.56
C ALA A 59 13.13 8.34 -0.87
N ARG A 60 13.93 7.85 -1.81
CA ARG A 60 13.53 7.67 -3.20
C ARG A 60 13.80 6.20 -3.53
N GLU A 61 12.76 5.48 -3.90
CA GLU A 61 12.80 4.05 -4.12
C GLU A 61 12.12 3.72 -5.46
N ASP A 62 12.61 2.70 -6.15
CA ASP A 62 11.93 2.16 -7.33
C ASP A 62 10.51 1.70 -6.98
N ASN A 63 9.57 1.88 -7.92
CA ASN A 63 8.19 1.44 -7.79
C ASN A 63 7.86 0.31 -8.77
N PRO A 64 8.46 -0.88 -8.62
CA PRO A 64 8.10 -2.03 -9.42
C PRO A 64 6.68 -2.49 -9.10
N VAL A 65 5.83 -2.61 -10.12
CA VAL A 65 4.47 -3.14 -10.02
C VAL A 65 4.48 -4.57 -10.56
N PRO A 66 4.24 -5.59 -9.71
CA PRO A 66 4.11 -6.96 -10.16
C PRO A 66 2.82 -7.13 -10.97
N ILE A 67 2.95 -7.76 -12.12
CA ILE A 67 1.84 -8.15 -12.99
C ILE A 67 1.80 -9.68 -12.98
N GLY A 68 0.72 -10.22 -12.39
CA GLY A 68 0.43 -11.65 -12.42
C GLY A 68 0.21 -12.17 -13.86
N PRO A 69 0.09 -13.49 -14.05
CA PRO A 69 -0.10 -14.07 -15.38
C PRO A 69 -1.41 -13.59 -16.01
N LEU A 70 -1.29 -12.81 -17.08
CA LEU A 70 -2.39 -12.38 -17.92
C LEU A 70 -2.53 -13.35 -19.09
N ALA A 71 -3.68 -14.03 -19.19
CA ALA A 71 -3.91 -15.01 -20.24
C ALA A 71 -4.17 -14.31 -21.59
N VAL A 72 -3.46 -14.76 -22.62
CA VAL A 72 -3.74 -14.39 -24.02
C VAL A 72 -4.81 -15.35 -24.55
N THR A 73 -5.96 -14.81 -24.94
CA THR A 73 -7.13 -15.62 -25.37
C THR A 73 -7.29 -15.70 -26.88
N ALA A 74 -6.70 -14.76 -27.62
CA ALA A 74 -6.67 -14.79 -29.08
C ALA A 74 -5.51 -13.94 -29.63
N GLN A 75 -5.12 -14.21 -30.88
CA GLN A 75 -4.19 -13.40 -31.65
C GLN A 75 -4.83 -13.06 -33.01
N ALA A 76 -4.75 -11.80 -33.40
CA ALA A 76 -5.23 -11.30 -34.69
C ALA A 76 -4.23 -10.29 -35.26
N GLY A 77 -3.52 -10.67 -36.33
CA GLY A 77 -2.39 -9.89 -36.82
C GLY A 77 -1.33 -9.70 -35.72
N ASN A 78 -0.88 -8.48 -35.48
CA ASN A 78 0.10 -8.20 -34.41
C ASN A 78 -0.55 -7.97 -33.03
N SER A 79 -1.87 -8.14 -32.93
CA SER A 79 -2.63 -7.87 -31.71
C SER A 79 -2.93 -9.13 -30.93
N LEU A 80 -2.77 -9.04 -29.61
CA LEU A 80 -3.10 -10.06 -28.63
C LEU A 80 -4.34 -9.63 -27.85
N THR A 81 -5.32 -10.51 -27.73
CA THR A 81 -6.48 -10.31 -26.87
C THR A 81 -6.14 -10.78 -25.47
N VAL A 82 -6.21 -9.86 -24.52
CA VAL A 82 -5.97 -10.09 -23.09
C VAL A 82 -7.06 -9.34 -22.33
N THR A 83 -8.08 -10.06 -21.87
CA THR A 83 -9.27 -9.44 -21.27
C THR A 83 -8.93 -8.69 -20.00
N ALA A 84 -9.38 -7.43 -19.90
CA ALA A 84 -9.23 -6.56 -18.73
C ALA A 84 -7.79 -6.50 -18.19
N HIS A 85 -6.80 -6.33 -19.08
CA HIS A 85 -5.39 -6.43 -18.71
C HIS A 85 -4.89 -5.34 -17.75
N GLY A 86 -5.57 -4.19 -17.67
CA GLY A 86 -5.19 -3.08 -16.77
C GLY A 86 -3.86 -2.36 -17.10
N LEU A 87 -3.06 -2.91 -18.02
CA LEU A 87 -1.83 -2.30 -18.53
C LEU A 87 -2.04 -0.97 -19.24
N VAL A 88 -1.02 -0.11 -19.21
CA VAL A 88 -0.89 1.10 -20.05
C VAL A 88 0.25 0.96 -21.07
N THR A 89 0.21 1.71 -22.17
CA THR A 89 1.28 1.72 -23.19
C THR A 89 2.63 2.06 -22.56
N GLY A 90 3.64 1.24 -22.80
CA GLY A 90 4.99 1.39 -22.24
C GLY A 90 5.19 0.76 -20.86
N GLN A 91 4.16 0.15 -20.24
CA GLN A 91 4.29 -0.52 -18.94
C GLN A 91 5.01 -1.86 -19.05
N GLY A 92 6.33 -1.84 -18.87
CA GLY A 92 7.19 -3.00 -19.01
C GLY A 92 8.43 -2.93 -18.12
N PRO A 93 9.33 -3.91 -18.20
CA PRO A 93 9.31 -5.04 -19.13
C PRO A 93 8.30 -6.14 -18.75
N LEU A 94 7.66 -6.73 -19.75
CA LEU A 94 6.80 -7.92 -19.66
C LEU A 94 7.49 -9.11 -20.31
N THR A 95 7.29 -10.30 -19.77
CA THR A 95 7.75 -11.56 -20.36
C THR A 95 6.56 -12.37 -20.85
N VAL A 96 6.78 -13.14 -21.92
CA VAL A 96 5.77 -14.04 -22.48
C VAL A 96 6.21 -15.47 -22.23
N ALA A 97 5.26 -16.30 -21.80
CA ALA A 97 5.46 -17.72 -21.61
C ALA A 97 4.29 -18.49 -22.22
N SER A 98 4.52 -19.75 -22.57
CA SER A 98 3.46 -20.68 -22.93
C SER A 98 3.59 -21.96 -22.11
N THR A 99 2.47 -22.46 -21.63
CA THR A 99 2.36 -23.80 -21.05
C THR A 99 1.52 -24.67 -21.97
N GLY A 100 2.07 -25.78 -22.43
CA GLY A 100 1.34 -26.81 -23.14
C GLY A 100 1.69 -28.17 -22.58
N THR A 101 0.69 -28.99 -22.29
CA THR A 101 0.90 -30.41 -22.02
C THR A 101 1.13 -31.09 -23.35
N ALA A 102 2.26 -31.77 -23.52
CA ALA A 102 2.48 -32.61 -24.69
C ALA A 102 1.43 -33.74 -24.65
N THR A 103 0.37 -33.61 -25.44
CA THR A 103 -0.60 -34.70 -25.60
C THR A 103 -0.06 -35.63 -26.67
N GLY A 104 0.80 -36.55 -26.26
CA GLY A 104 1.18 -37.67 -27.13
C GLY A 104 -0.03 -38.56 -27.34
N SER A 105 -0.56 -38.60 -28.57
CA SER A 105 -1.46 -39.67 -28.99
C SER A 105 -0.58 -40.86 -29.39
N TYR A 106 -0.60 -41.92 -28.59
CA TYR A 106 0.00 -43.19 -28.96
C TYR A 106 -0.76 -43.75 -30.18
N ASP A 107 -0.09 -43.83 -31.33
CA ASP A 107 -0.72 -44.30 -32.59
C ASP A 107 -0.76 -45.83 -32.72
N GLY A 108 -0.25 -46.57 -31.73
CA GLY A 108 -0.24 -48.04 -31.75
C GLY A 108 0.89 -48.67 -32.56
N SER A 109 1.79 -47.89 -33.14
CA SER A 109 2.99 -48.43 -33.80
C SER A 109 4.05 -48.83 -32.76
N TYR A 110 4.54 -50.07 -32.89
CA TYR A 110 5.59 -50.64 -32.03
C TYR A 110 7.01 -50.20 -32.44
N ASP A 111 7.16 -49.12 -33.21
CA ASP A 111 8.47 -48.68 -33.70
C ASP A 111 9.27 -47.81 -32.71
N GLY A 112 8.66 -47.45 -31.57
CA GLY A 112 9.33 -46.71 -30.50
C GLY A 112 9.59 -45.24 -30.83
N SER A 113 9.07 -44.70 -31.94
CA SER A 113 9.11 -43.28 -32.25
C SER A 113 8.04 -42.53 -31.43
N PHE A 114 8.44 -42.03 -30.27
CA PHE A 114 7.62 -41.07 -29.54
C PHE A 114 7.70 -39.72 -30.27
N ASP A 115 6.77 -39.46 -31.19
CA ASP A 115 6.61 -38.12 -31.76
C ASP A 115 6.12 -37.19 -30.66
N SER A 116 7.04 -36.41 -30.07
CA SER A 116 6.73 -35.43 -29.06
C SER A 116 5.92 -34.29 -29.67
N ALA A 117 4.59 -34.43 -29.69
CA ALA A 117 3.68 -33.35 -30.02
C ALA A 117 3.79 -32.23 -28.97
N GLY A 118 4.67 -31.27 -29.26
CA GLY A 118 4.70 -29.86 -28.85
C GLY A 118 4.53 -29.54 -27.36
N ALA A 119 5.64 -29.19 -26.69
CA ALA A 119 5.58 -28.24 -25.59
C ALA A 119 4.90 -26.94 -26.09
N GLY A 120 4.14 -26.25 -25.23
CA GLY A 120 3.46 -25.01 -25.60
C GLY A 120 4.44 -24.00 -26.22
N ALA A 121 4.08 -23.45 -27.37
CA ALA A 121 4.89 -22.46 -28.09
C ALA A 121 4.32 -21.05 -27.84
N VAL A 122 5.19 -20.07 -27.64
CA VAL A 122 4.76 -18.65 -27.64
C VAL A 122 4.40 -18.20 -29.07
N PRO A 123 3.61 -17.12 -29.23
CA PRO A 123 3.32 -16.55 -30.54
C PRO A 123 4.59 -16.28 -31.36
N GLY A 124 4.57 -16.63 -32.64
CA GLY A 124 5.72 -16.47 -33.54
C GLY A 124 6.17 -15.01 -33.61
N GLY A 125 7.49 -14.77 -33.56
CA GLY A 125 8.06 -13.42 -33.42
C GLY A 125 8.37 -13.04 -31.97
N LEU A 126 7.86 -13.79 -30.98
CA LEU A 126 8.22 -13.67 -29.58
C LEU A 126 9.16 -14.81 -29.16
N THR A 127 9.99 -14.54 -28.16
CA THR A 127 10.92 -15.48 -27.55
C THR A 127 10.57 -15.59 -26.07
N PRO A 128 10.38 -16.80 -25.52
CA PRO A 128 10.08 -16.96 -24.11
C PRO A 128 11.13 -16.32 -23.20
N GLY A 129 10.70 -15.64 -22.14
CA GLY A 129 11.59 -15.00 -21.17
C GLY A 129 12.27 -13.70 -21.63
N VAL A 130 12.06 -13.28 -22.89
CA VAL A 130 12.52 -11.97 -23.37
C VAL A 130 11.58 -10.87 -22.89
N SER A 131 12.14 -9.68 -22.64
CA SER A 131 11.42 -8.49 -22.20
C SER A 131 10.76 -7.77 -23.37
N TYR A 132 9.48 -7.41 -23.19
CA TYR A 132 8.65 -6.70 -24.15
C TYR A 132 7.91 -5.55 -23.48
N TRP A 133 7.50 -4.56 -24.28
CA TRP A 133 6.72 -3.42 -23.81
C TRP A 133 5.35 -3.39 -24.49
N PRO A 134 4.25 -3.26 -23.73
CA PRO A 134 2.92 -3.27 -24.30
C PRO A 134 2.62 -1.96 -25.04
N VAL A 135 1.95 -2.08 -26.17
CA VAL A 135 1.28 -0.98 -26.88
C VAL A 135 -0.21 -1.25 -26.76
N VAL A 136 -0.88 -0.49 -25.90
CA VAL A 136 -2.29 -0.72 -25.57
C VAL A 136 -3.16 -0.16 -26.68
N ILE A 137 -4.01 -1.01 -27.26
CA ILE A 137 -4.98 -0.63 -28.29
C ILE A 137 -6.32 -0.28 -27.64
N ASN A 138 -6.75 -1.10 -26.68
CA ASN A 138 -7.94 -0.89 -25.85
C ASN A 138 -7.85 -1.77 -24.60
N ALA A 139 -8.86 -1.75 -23.72
CA ALA A 139 -8.86 -2.47 -22.44
C ALA A 139 -8.71 -4.01 -22.52
N ASN A 140 -8.92 -4.60 -23.69
CA ASN A 140 -8.87 -6.05 -23.93
C ASN A 140 -7.86 -6.44 -25.01
N THR A 141 -7.09 -5.49 -25.55
CA THR A 141 -6.22 -5.74 -26.71
C THR A 141 -4.95 -4.91 -26.63
N LEU A 142 -3.82 -5.60 -26.79
CA LEU A 142 -2.50 -4.98 -26.81
C LEU A 142 -1.65 -5.54 -27.95
N GLN A 143 -0.62 -4.80 -28.32
CA GLN A 143 0.48 -5.25 -29.16
C GLN A 143 1.77 -5.21 -28.32
N LEU A 144 2.86 -5.79 -28.81
CA LEU A 144 4.14 -5.81 -28.10
C LEU A 144 5.22 -5.13 -28.94
N ALA A 145 6.11 -4.38 -28.29
CA ALA A 145 7.30 -3.78 -28.87
C ALA A 145 8.56 -4.31 -28.19
N ALA A 146 9.69 -4.30 -28.91
CA ALA A 146 10.96 -4.80 -28.40
C ALA A 146 11.64 -3.88 -27.39
N THR A 147 11.27 -2.59 -27.35
CA THR A 147 11.81 -1.61 -26.41
C THR A 147 10.73 -0.60 -26.00
N PHE A 148 10.95 0.08 -24.87
CA PHE A 148 10.08 1.16 -24.41
C PHE A 148 9.90 2.25 -25.47
N GLN A 149 10.99 2.72 -26.09
CA GLN A 149 10.97 3.80 -27.07
C GLN A 149 10.11 3.46 -28.29
N LEU A 150 10.15 2.21 -28.75
CA LEU A 150 9.32 1.75 -29.86
C LEU A 150 7.85 1.62 -29.47
N ALA A 151 7.54 1.37 -28.19
CA ALA A 151 6.16 1.30 -27.70
C ALA A 151 5.50 2.69 -27.58
N VAL A 152 6.24 3.71 -27.13
CA VAL A 152 5.72 5.05 -26.84
C VAL A 152 5.93 6.08 -27.96
N ALA A 153 6.57 5.69 -29.06
CA ALA A 153 6.75 6.57 -30.22
C ALA A 153 5.40 7.06 -30.78
N ALA A 154 5.39 8.25 -31.39
CA ALA A 154 4.20 8.80 -32.05
C ALA A 154 3.60 7.85 -33.11
N SER A 155 4.44 6.97 -33.67
CA SER A 155 4.02 5.81 -34.45
C SER A 155 4.71 4.57 -33.89
N PRO A 156 4.04 3.77 -33.04
CA PRO A 156 4.65 2.62 -32.40
C PRO A 156 5.16 1.59 -33.40
N THR A 157 6.36 1.05 -33.16
CA THR A 157 6.91 -0.06 -33.95
C THR A 157 6.72 -1.35 -33.19
N VAL A 158 5.74 -2.13 -33.62
CA VAL A 158 5.35 -3.38 -32.95
C VAL A 158 6.03 -4.60 -33.58
N ILE A 159 6.17 -5.64 -32.78
CA ILE A 159 6.67 -6.94 -33.21
C ILE A 159 5.65 -7.57 -34.15
N ALA A 160 6.12 -8.02 -35.31
CA ALA A 160 5.31 -8.79 -36.22
C ALA A 160 5.07 -10.18 -35.65
N LEU A 161 3.80 -10.55 -35.45
CA LEU A 161 3.43 -11.87 -34.98
C LEU A 161 3.17 -12.79 -36.19
N SER A 162 3.90 -13.90 -36.28
CA SER A 162 3.81 -14.84 -37.40
C SER A 162 2.96 -16.08 -37.12
N SER A 163 2.61 -16.34 -35.85
CA SER A 163 1.69 -17.41 -35.44
C SER A 163 1.08 -17.12 -34.06
N ALA A 164 -0.04 -17.76 -33.74
CA ALA A 164 -0.75 -17.58 -32.46
C ALA A 164 -0.07 -18.24 -31.25
N GLY A 165 0.97 -19.06 -31.47
CA GLY A 165 1.50 -19.96 -30.46
C GLY A 165 0.59 -21.17 -30.22
N THR A 166 0.96 -22.03 -29.28
CA THR A 166 0.19 -23.20 -28.85
C THR A 166 0.17 -23.29 -27.33
N GLY A 167 -0.83 -23.94 -26.75
CA GLY A 167 -1.01 -24.01 -25.30
C GLY A 167 -1.58 -22.73 -24.70
N THR A 168 -1.49 -22.60 -23.37
CA THR A 168 -1.90 -21.40 -22.63
C THR A 168 -0.76 -20.39 -22.62
N VAL A 169 -0.90 -19.34 -23.42
CA VAL A 169 0.06 -18.23 -23.46
C VAL A 169 -0.28 -17.22 -22.36
N THR A 170 0.73 -16.80 -21.60
CA THR A 170 0.59 -15.79 -20.55
C THR A 170 1.62 -14.69 -20.70
N ILE A 171 1.24 -13.49 -20.25
CA ILE A 171 2.10 -12.32 -20.13
C ILE A 171 2.22 -11.99 -18.65
N SER A 172 3.45 -11.85 -18.14
CA SER A 172 3.68 -11.52 -16.73
C SER A 172 5.00 -10.79 -16.56
N GLY A 173 5.21 -10.14 -15.41
CA GLY A 173 6.50 -9.51 -15.12
C GLY A 173 6.47 -8.60 -13.92
N THR A 174 7.64 -8.04 -13.60
CA THR A 174 7.77 -6.93 -12.67
C THR A 174 7.99 -5.68 -13.51
N THR A 175 6.98 -4.83 -13.59
CA THR A 175 6.92 -3.70 -14.52
C THR A 175 7.14 -2.37 -13.83
N PHE A 176 7.44 -1.34 -14.61
CA PHE A 176 7.31 0.04 -14.18
C PHE A 176 6.15 0.69 -14.94
N VAL A 177 5.31 1.44 -14.23
CA VAL A 177 4.25 2.24 -14.85
C VAL A 177 4.87 3.53 -15.38
N PRO A 178 4.74 3.84 -16.69
CA PRO A 178 5.24 5.09 -17.24
C PRO A 178 4.68 6.30 -16.49
N GLY A 179 5.55 7.20 -16.04
CA GLY A 179 5.19 8.37 -15.23
C GLY A 179 5.09 8.13 -13.72
N ALA A 180 5.17 6.87 -13.26
CA ALA A 180 5.04 6.47 -11.86
C ALA A 180 6.16 5.48 -11.44
N GLU A 181 7.29 5.52 -12.13
CA GLU A 181 8.40 4.57 -12.00
C GLU A 181 9.10 4.67 -10.64
N VAL A 182 9.01 5.81 -9.98
CA VAL A 182 9.71 6.09 -8.74
C VAL A 182 8.73 6.52 -7.67
N THR A 183 8.93 6.02 -6.46
CA THR A 183 8.20 6.46 -5.28
C THR A 183 9.09 7.34 -4.42
N SER A 184 8.65 8.58 -4.19
CA SER A 184 9.26 9.50 -3.22
C SER A 184 8.51 9.40 -1.90
N LYS A 185 9.23 9.07 -0.84
CA LYS A 185 8.68 8.92 0.50
C LYS A 185 9.25 9.99 1.42
N LEU A 186 8.39 10.70 2.12
CA LEU A 186 8.77 11.55 3.25
C LEU A 186 8.37 10.84 4.53
N ARG A 187 9.36 10.52 5.36
CA ARG A 187 9.17 9.73 6.58
C ARG A 187 9.70 10.48 7.79
N GLY A 188 9.03 10.34 8.92
CA GLY A 188 9.54 10.89 10.17
C GLY A 188 8.67 10.55 11.38
N PRO A 189 9.26 10.55 12.59
CA PRO A 189 8.49 10.34 13.80
C PRO A 189 7.62 11.58 14.09
N ARG A 190 6.42 11.33 14.57
CA ARG A 190 5.53 12.34 15.17
C ARG A 190 5.39 12.00 16.64
N GLN A 191 5.38 13.02 17.48
CA GLN A 191 5.08 12.85 18.90
C GLN A 191 3.63 13.22 19.13
N ALA A 192 2.91 12.31 19.79
CA ALA A 192 1.55 12.55 20.23
C ALA A 192 1.38 12.35 21.72
N ILE A 193 0.41 13.06 22.28
CA ILE A 193 0.03 12.92 23.69
C ILE A 193 -1.36 12.31 23.73
N LEU A 194 -1.44 11.13 24.36
CA LEU A 194 -2.68 10.44 24.67
C LEU A 194 -3.00 10.69 26.15
N THR A 195 -4.13 11.35 26.40
CA THR A 195 -4.69 11.49 27.74
C THR A 195 -5.77 10.42 27.93
N LEU A 196 -5.60 9.64 29.00
CA LEU A 196 -6.54 8.62 29.43
C LEU A 196 -7.25 9.14 30.68
N GLN A 197 -8.58 9.08 30.70
CA GLN A 197 -9.38 9.38 31.89
C GLN A 197 -10.28 8.19 32.21
N CYS A 198 -10.01 7.52 33.33
CA CYS A 198 -10.83 6.41 33.82
C CYS A 198 -11.83 6.93 34.86
N PHE A 199 -13.08 6.52 34.75
CA PHE A 199 -14.18 6.90 35.64
C PHE A 199 -14.74 5.65 36.33
N ALA A 200 -15.16 5.77 37.59
CA ALA A 200 -15.73 4.67 38.39
C ALA A 200 -17.20 4.33 38.05
N GLY A 201 -17.80 4.97 37.04
CA GLY A 201 -19.25 4.94 36.82
C GLY A 201 -20.01 5.93 37.69
N ALA A 202 -21.34 6.01 37.49
CA ALA A 202 -22.24 7.06 37.99
C ALA A 202 -21.98 7.46 39.48
N PRO A 203 -22.26 8.72 39.89
CA PRO A 203 -21.85 9.29 41.18
C PRO A 203 -22.52 8.69 42.44
N THR A 204 -23.10 7.50 42.37
CA THR A 204 -23.91 6.90 43.45
C THR A 204 -23.26 5.67 44.08
N GLY A 205 -22.81 5.86 45.33
CA GLY A 205 -22.75 4.80 46.35
C GLY A 205 -21.54 3.86 46.31
N GLY A 206 -20.56 4.13 47.19
CA GLY A 206 -19.35 3.33 47.36
C GLY A 206 -18.21 3.83 46.47
N GLY A 207 -17.07 4.22 47.05
CA GLY A 207 -15.89 4.47 46.20
C GLY A 207 -15.47 3.11 45.62
N ALA A 208 -15.21 3.04 44.32
CA ALA A 208 -14.64 1.83 43.76
C ALA A 208 -13.29 1.55 44.45
N THR A 209 -13.20 0.42 45.15
CA THR A 209 -12.02 0.02 45.94
C THR A 209 -11.44 -1.25 45.35
N GLY A 210 -10.13 -1.43 45.47
CA GLY A 210 -9.44 -2.58 44.88
C GLY A 210 -9.42 -2.54 43.36
N VAL A 211 -9.70 -3.68 42.73
CA VAL A 211 -9.51 -3.91 41.28
C VAL A 211 -10.43 -3.09 40.38
N THR A 212 -11.57 -2.61 40.90
CA THR A 212 -12.50 -1.76 40.14
C THR A 212 -12.22 -0.28 40.33
N SER A 213 -11.24 0.10 41.15
CA SER A 213 -10.88 1.51 41.31
C SER A 213 -10.33 2.06 39.99
N PRO A 214 -10.68 3.31 39.59
CA PRO A 214 -10.17 3.90 38.35
C PRO A 214 -8.65 3.92 38.26
N PHE A 215 -7.98 4.03 39.41
CA PHE A 215 -6.53 3.95 39.49
C PHE A 215 -6.02 2.55 39.14
N ALA A 216 -6.60 1.48 39.71
CA ALA A 216 -6.20 0.12 39.42
C ALA A 216 -6.46 -0.24 37.95
N ILE A 217 -7.65 0.08 37.42
CA ILE A 217 -8.01 -0.17 36.03
C ILE A 217 -7.02 0.52 35.08
N LEU A 218 -6.69 1.79 35.34
CA LEU A 218 -5.78 2.54 34.50
C LEU A 218 -4.32 2.06 34.64
N ASN A 219 -3.91 1.65 35.83
CA ASN A 219 -2.60 1.05 36.08
C ASN A 219 -2.42 -0.26 35.31
N ASP A 220 -3.44 -1.13 35.29
CA ASP A 220 -3.41 -2.40 34.56
C ASP A 220 -3.41 -2.14 33.05
N ALA A 221 -4.24 -1.21 32.57
CA ALA A 221 -4.27 -0.80 31.17
C ALA A 221 -2.91 -0.31 30.69
N ILE A 222 -2.28 0.59 31.45
CA ILE A 222 -0.96 1.12 31.12
C ILE A 222 0.09 0.01 31.19
N SER A 223 0.16 -0.75 32.28
CA SER A 223 1.20 -1.78 32.46
C SER A 223 1.15 -2.86 31.38
N SER A 224 -0.03 -3.08 30.77
CA SER A 224 -0.23 -4.08 29.72
C SER A 224 0.52 -3.79 28.41
N TYR A 225 1.00 -2.57 28.14
CA TYR A 225 1.72 -2.30 26.87
C TYR A 225 3.02 -3.10 26.76
N ALA A 226 3.63 -3.46 27.90
CA ALA A 226 4.87 -4.23 27.95
C ALA A 226 4.66 -5.72 27.60
N LEU A 227 3.42 -6.16 27.36
CA LEU A 227 3.13 -7.50 26.87
C LEU A 227 3.42 -7.58 25.36
N GLU A 228 4.17 -8.59 24.94
CA GLU A 228 4.63 -8.78 23.56
C GLU A 228 3.51 -8.70 22.51
N THR A 229 2.35 -9.30 22.80
CA THR A 229 1.21 -9.27 21.88
C THR A 229 0.61 -7.87 21.72
N ARG A 230 0.70 -7.03 22.75
CA ARG A 230 0.22 -5.63 22.74
C ARG A 230 1.23 -4.73 22.07
N GLU A 231 2.52 -4.90 22.38
CA GLU A 231 3.60 -4.20 21.72
C GLU A 231 3.62 -4.48 20.21
N ALA A 232 3.46 -5.74 19.80
CA ALA A 232 3.40 -6.11 18.39
C ALA A 232 2.22 -5.46 17.66
N ALA A 233 1.03 -5.42 18.28
CA ALA A 233 -0.15 -4.79 17.70
C ALA A 233 0.02 -3.25 17.56
N LEU A 234 0.57 -2.59 18.58
CA LEU A 234 0.88 -1.16 18.55
C LEU A 234 1.95 -0.84 17.49
N SER A 235 3.01 -1.65 17.44
CA SER A 235 4.08 -1.50 16.44
C SER A 235 3.58 -1.72 15.02
N ALA A 236 2.65 -2.67 14.79
CA ALA A 236 2.04 -2.89 13.49
C ALA A 236 1.20 -1.69 13.02
N ALA A 237 0.61 -0.94 13.96
CA ALA A 237 -0.07 0.33 13.69
C ALA A 237 0.90 1.54 13.61
N GLY A 238 2.20 1.33 13.75
CA GLY A 238 3.22 2.39 13.72
C GLY A 238 3.28 3.23 15.00
N ILE A 239 2.88 2.67 16.15
CA ILE A 239 2.86 3.33 17.46
C ILE A 239 3.97 2.77 18.34
N GLY A 240 4.85 3.65 18.81
CA GLY A 240 5.78 3.38 19.91
C GLY A 240 5.32 4.11 21.18
N ILE A 241 5.34 3.43 22.32
CA ILE A 241 5.14 4.07 23.63
C ILE A 241 6.47 4.69 24.07
N GLY A 242 6.49 5.99 24.31
CA GLY A 242 7.69 6.72 24.76
C GLY A 242 7.84 6.64 26.29
N TRP A 243 7.03 7.43 27.00
CA TRP A 243 6.96 7.35 28.45
C TRP A 243 5.53 7.62 28.93
N VAL A 244 5.26 7.18 30.16
CA VAL A 244 3.98 7.36 30.83
C VAL A 244 4.22 8.21 32.07
N GLU A 245 3.42 9.27 32.22
CA GLU A 245 3.43 10.09 33.43
C GLU A 245 2.78 9.35 34.60
N SER A 246 3.03 9.81 35.82
CA SER A 246 2.40 9.23 37.01
C SER A 246 0.88 9.33 36.92
N ILE A 247 0.20 8.21 37.25
CA ILE A 247 -1.26 8.17 37.29
C ILE A 247 -1.74 9.05 38.47
N GLN A 248 -2.63 9.99 38.18
CA GLN A 248 -3.21 10.88 39.17
C GLN A 248 -4.62 10.44 39.51
N SER A 249 -4.85 10.06 40.76
CA SER A 249 -6.21 9.86 41.27
C SER A 249 -6.81 11.20 41.69
N ILE A 250 -8.01 11.47 41.20
CA ILE A 250 -8.84 12.61 41.60
C ILE A 250 -10.10 11.99 42.21
N ASP A 251 -10.00 11.66 43.48
CA ASP A 251 -11.13 11.26 44.33
C ASP A 251 -11.14 12.19 45.55
N GLY A 252 -12.33 12.53 46.03
CA GLY A 252 -12.49 13.44 47.16
C GLY A 252 -13.93 13.76 47.52
N VAL A 253 -14.12 14.08 48.80
CA VAL A 253 -15.37 14.61 49.35
C VAL A 253 -15.07 15.98 49.92
N VAL A 254 -15.78 17.01 49.45
CA VAL A 254 -15.71 18.36 50.01
C VAL A 254 -17.09 18.75 50.50
N ASN A 255 -17.23 19.00 51.81
CA ASN A 255 -18.48 19.48 52.43
C ASN A 255 -19.73 18.75 51.92
N THR A 256 -19.73 17.41 52.02
CA THR A 256 -20.78 16.47 51.57
C THR A 256 -20.97 16.30 50.06
N VAL A 257 -20.37 17.14 49.22
CA VAL A 257 -20.34 16.94 47.77
C VAL A 257 -19.19 16.00 47.43
N ARG A 258 -19.54 14.85 46.84
CA ARG A 258 -18.57 13.87 46.35
C ARG A 258 -18.23 14.20 44.90
N PHE A 259 -16.93 14.36 44.61
CA PHE A 259 -16.48 14.42 43.23
C PHE A 259 -16.64 13.05 42.58
N GLU A 260 -16.94 13.03 41.29
CA GLU A 260 -16.92 11.78 40.53
C GLU A 260 -15.51 11.19 40.58
N PRO A 261 -15.31 9.98 41.15
CA PRO A 261 -13.98 9.39 41.26
C PRO A 261 -13.40 9.12 39.87
N ARG A 262 -12.21 9.65 39.61
CA ARG A 262 -11.50 9.45 38.34
C ARG A 262 -10.00 9.30 38.51
N ALA A 263 -9.37 8.62 37.56
CA ALA A 263 -7.92 8.59 37.42
C ALA A 263 -7.52 9.14 36.06
N ILE A 264 -6.42 9.89 36.01
CA ILE A 264 -5.88 10.48 34.78
C ILE A 264 -4.47 9.95 34.57
N ALA A 265 -4.16 9.61 33.32
CA ALA A 265 -2.80 9.31 32.89
C ALA A 265 -2.49 9.96 31.55
N THR A 266 -1.23 10.35 31.39
CA THR A 266 -0.71 10.92 30.15
C THR A 266 0.32 9.95 29.59
N VAL A 267 0.14 9.55 28.34
CA VAL A 267 1.06 8.68 27.60
C VAL A 267 1.63 9.47 26.43
N HIS A 268 2.96 9.50 26.34
CA HIS A 268 3.67 10.09 25.21
C HIS A 268 3.92 9.01 24.17
N LEU A 269 3.42 9.23 22.95
CA LEU A 269 3.45 8.29 21.84
C LEU A 269 4.39 8.80 20.75
N HIS A 270 5.06 7.86 20.10
CA HIS A 270 5.81 8.07 18.86
C HIS A 270 5.06 7.41 17.72
N LEU A 271 4.58 8.19 16.75
CA LEU A 271 3.84 7.71 15.60
C LEU A 271 4.71 7.76 14.35
N ALA A 272 4.76 6.67 13.60
CA ALA A 272 5.42 6.62 12.31
C ALA A 272 4.54 7.31 11.25
N SER A 273 5.05 8.38 10.65
CA SER A 273 4.37 9.09 9.57
C SER A 273 5.09 8.88 8.25
N GLU A 274 4.32 8.57 7.21
CA GLU A 274 4.81 8.38 5.85
C GLU A 274 3.87 9.10 4.86
N ILE A 275 4.44 9.94 4.00
CA ILE A 275 3.76 10.49 2.83
C ILE A 275 4.44 9.93 1.60
N VAL A 276 3.64 9.49 0.64
CA VAL A 276 4.08 8.82 -0.58
C VAL A 276 3.57 9.59 -1.78
N GLU A 277 4.46 9.86 -2.74
CA GLU A 277 4.14 10.39 -4.05
C GLU A 277 4.87 9.60 -5.13
N THR A 278 4.16 9.28 -6.21
CA THR A 278 4.75 8.67 -7.41
C THR A 278 5.31 9.76 -8.32
N SER A 279 6.49 9.54 -8.84
CA SER A 279 7.18 10.42 -9.78
C SER A 279 7.85 9.58 -10.87
N THR A 280 8.43 10.26 -11.85
CA THR A 280 9.05 9.63 -13.01
C THR A 280 10.58 9.77 -13.02
N TYR A 281 11.22 8.94 -13.83
CA TYR A 281 12.60 9.15 -14.21
C TYR A 281 12.68 10.28 -15.24
N ILE A 282 13.30 11.41 -14.89
CA ILE A 282 13.75 12.37 -15.90
C ILE A 282 14.97 11.75 -16.58
N GLN A 283 14.76 11.05 -17.69
CA GLN A 283 15.83 10.61 -18.56
C GLN A 283 16.27 11.78 -19.45
N ILE A 284 17.57 11.85 -19.75
CA ILE A 284 18.26 12.91 -20.48
C ILE A 284 17.41 13.43 -21.67
N VAL A 285 17.15 14.74 -21.67
CA VAL A 285 16.50 15.45 -22.79
C VAL A 285 17.53 15.60 -23.90
N ASN A 286 17.44 14.78 -24.93
CA ASN A 286 18.10 15.09 -26.20
C ASN A 286 17.25 16.14 -26.91
N ALA A 287 17.69 17.40 -26.87
CA ALA A 287 17.13 18.44 -27.71
C ALA A 287 17.54 18.15 -29.16
N THR A 288 16.59 17.75 -30.00
CA THR A 288 16.81 17.68 -31.44
C THR A 288 16.61 19.09 -32.01
N ASP A 289 17.65 19.93 -31.96
CA ASP A 289 17.74 21.09 -32.85
C ASP A 289 17.87 20.58 -34.29
N GLN A 290 16.72 20.37 -34.94
CA GLN A 290 16.68 20.41 -36.40
C GLN A 290 16.82 21.89 -36.77
N ILE A 291 18.04 22.38 -36.97
CA ILE A 291 18.23 23.56 -37.83
C ILE A 291 17.65 23.13 -39.19
N PRO A 292 16.55 23.73 -39.69
CA PRO A 292 16.08 23.43 -41.03
C PRO A 292 17.23 23.72 -41.97
N ALA A 293 17.60 22.74 -42.82
CA ALA A 293 18.65 22.94 -43.80
C ALA A 293 18.42 24.28 -44.53
N PRO A 294 19.47 25.12 -44.72
CA PRO A 294 19.30 26.40 -45.38
C PRO A 294 18.67 26.16 -46.76
N PRO A 295 17.65 26.93 -47.17
CA PRO A 295 17.02 26.76 -48.48
C PRO A 295 18.08 26.92 -49.57
N THR A 296 18.27 25.89 -50.39
CA THR A 296 19.29 25.82 -51.44
C THR A 296 18.96 26.61 -52.72
N SER A 297 18.08 27.62 -52.65
CA SER A 297 17.92 28.57 -53.74
C SER A 297 17.33 29.90 -53.26
N LEU A 298 18.13 30.95 -53.35
CA LEU A 298 17.67 32.33 -53.37
C LEU A 298 17.47 32.72 -54.84
N THR A 299 16.22 32.76 -55.30
CA THR A 299 15.89 33.36 -56.60
C THR A 299 15.79 34.86 -56.40
N VAL A 300 16.81 35.61 -56.81
CA VAL A 300 16.74 37.07 -56.88
C VAL A 300 15.93 37.43 -58.12
N ILE A 301 14.70 37.94 -57.92
CA ILE A 301 13.92 38.58 -58.98
C ILE A 301 14.17 40.07 -58.86
N GLY A 302 15.04 40.60 -59.72
CA GLY A 302 15.21 42.05 -59.90
C GLY A 302 14.33 42.56 -61.05
N PRO A 303 13.93 43.84 -61.02
CA PRO A 303 14.12 44.76 -62.14
C PRO A 303 15.54 45.36 -62.14
#